data_AF-A0A2A2GBP7-F1
#
_entry.id   AF-A0A2A2GBP7-F1
#
_cell.length_a   1.000
_cell.length_b   1.000
_cell.length_c   1.000
_cell.angle_alpha   90.00
_cell.angle_beta   90.00
_cell.angle_gamma   90.00
#
_symmetry.space_group_name_H-M   'P 1'
#
loop_
_entity.id
_entity.type
_entity.pdbx_description
1 polymer ?
#
loop_
_entity_poly.entity_id
_entity_poly.type
_entity_poly.pdbx_seq_one_letter_code
_entity_poly.pdbx_strand_id
1 'polypeptide(L)'
;MAKTYNHVNEMPINRPKIVKPSISTEFLAAKVDEINSQYHDYNKLHLAVDKTGQLLQINFTNDEEVEGPLTDWLNMEQVGTYLENYQRMFCLDPNHIDHFFDISEATAILPIDWLRPTRKRPKGIANALIYMRQAYQGIIPRRKPISVRLNRTEIDLFDIIDGNSTYIAAKQIGIKSIPIILSECD
;
A
#
# COMPACT_ATOMS: atom_id res chain seq x y z
N MET A 1 -63.40 -24.28 -24.57
CA MET A 1 -62.89 -23.23 -23.65
C MET A 1 -61.57 -22.72 -24.19
N ALA A 2 -61.54 -21.49 -24.69
CA ALA A 2 -60.35 -20.83 -25.20
C ALA A 2 -59.59 -20.15 -24.06
N LYS A 3 -58.26 -20.23 -24.06
CA LYS A 3 -57.39 -19.35 -23.27
C LYS A 3 -56.47 -18.61 -24.24
N THR A 4 -56.80 -17.36 -24.51
CA THR A 4 -55.97 -16.37 -25.19
C THR A 4 -54.89 -15.90 -24.21
N TYR A 5 -53.62 -16.08 -24.56
CA TYR A 5 -52.51 -15.43 -23.85
C TYR A 5 -52.18 -14.12 -24.57
N ASN A 6 -52.31 -13.01 -23.85
CA ASN A 6 -51.94 -11.69 -24.35
C ASN A 6 -50.43 -11.59 -24.52
N HIS A 7 -49.99 -11.29 -25.75
CA HIS A 7 -48.61 -10.94 -26.04
C HIS A 7 -48.35 -9.54 -25.51
N VAL A 8 -47.53 -9.43 -24.45
CA VAL A 8 -47.09 -8.13 -23.94
C VAL A 8 -45.94 -7.67 -24.82
N ASN A 9 -46.10 -6.53 -25.50
CA ASN A 9 -45.01 -5.87 -26.22
C ASN A 9 -44.03 -5.32 -25.20
N GLU A 10 -42.80 -5.86 -25.16
CA GLU A 10 -41.70 -5.26 -24.42
C GLU A 10 -41.30 -3.95 -25.11
N MET A 11 -41.59 -2.82 -24.44
CA MET A 11 -41.03 -1.53 -24.85
C MET A 11 -39.54 -1.49 -24.51
N PRO A 12 -38.67 -1.01 -25.40
CA PRO A 12 -37.24 -0.88 -25.11
C PRO A 12 -37.03 0.17 -24.03
N ILE A 13 -36.63 -0.29 -22.84
CA ILE A 13 -36.20 0.58 -21.74
C ILE A 13 -34.86 1.20 -22.15
N ASN A 14 -34.90 2.45 -22.61
CA ASN A 14 -33.71 3.22 -22.92
C ASN A 14 -33.04 3.64 -21.60
N ARG A 15 -32.12 2.80 -21.09
CA ARG A 15 -31.37 3.11 -19.88
C ARG A 15 -30.45 4.30 -20.15
N PRO A 16 -30.49 5.38 -19.34
CA PRO A 16 -29.57 6.49 -19.51
C PRO A 16 -28.13 5.98 -19.41
N LYS A 17 -27.31 6.30 -20.41
CA LYS A 17 -25.85 6.07 -20.37
C LYS A 17 -25.30 6.85 -19.18
N ILE A 18 -24.87 6.14 -18.15
CA ILE A 18 -24.09 6.71 -17.04
C ILE A 18 -22.78 7.20 -17.66
N VAL A 19 -22.65 8.52 -17.86
CA VAL A 19 -21.39 9.13 -18.27
C VAL A 19 -20.48 9.07 -17.05
N LYS A 20 -19.50 8.14 -17.05
CA LYS A 20 -18.40 8.18 -16.08
C LYS A 20 -17.74 9.56 -16.20
N PRO A 21 -17.56 10.33 -15.10
CA PRO A 21 -16.81 11.56 -15.17
C PRO A 21 -15.40 11.26 -15.71
N SER A 22 -14.99 11.99 -16.75
CA SER A 22 -13.63 11.88 -17.29
C SER A 22 -12.67 12.45 -16.25
N ILE A 23 -11.86 11.59 -15.64
CA ILE A 23 -10.74 12.00 -14.78
C ILE A 23 -9.79 12.87 -15.63
N SER A 24 -9.41 14.04 -15.12
CA SER A 24 -8.44 14.95 -15.76
C SER A 24 -7.10 14.97 -15.02
N THR A 25 -6.06 15.45 -15.70
CA THR A 25 -4.73 15.70 -15.12
C THR A 25 -4.78 16.64 -13.92
N GLU A 26 -5.59 17.70 -13.99
CA GLU A 26 -5.75 18.69 -12.92
C GLU A 26 -6.40 18.06 -11.69
N PHE A 27 -7.40 17.20 -11.89
CA PHE A 27 -8.03 16.46 -10.79
C PHE A 27 -7.02 15.53 -10.10
N LEU A 28 -6.20 14.82 -10.88
CA LEU A 28 -5.17 13.93 -10.32
C LEU A 28 -4.07 14.71 -9.61
N ALA A 29 -3.65 15.86 -10.16
CA ALA A 29 -2.67 16.75 -9.53
C ALA A 29 -3.20 17.30 -8.19
N ALA A 30 -4.45 17.77 -8.15
CA ALA A 30 -5.08 18.23 -6.91
C ALA A 30 -5.14 17.12 -5.84
N LYS A 31 -5.39 15.87 -6.26
CA LYS A 31 -5.38 14.72 -5.35
C LYS A 31 -3.98 14.40 -4.82
N VAL A 32 -2.95 14.56 -5.65
CA VAL A 32 -1.55 14.46 -5.22
C VAL A 32 -1.21 15.57 -4.23
N ASP A 33 -1.63 16.82 -4.49
CA ASP A 33 -1.42 17.93 -3.57
C ASP A 33 -2.14 17.72 -2.24
N GLU A 34 -3.37 17.22 -2.26
CA GLU A 34 -4.13 16.84 -1.07
C GLU A 34 -3.35 15.80 -0.24
N ILE A 35 -2.87 14.72 -0.88
CA ILE A 35 -2.04 13.71 -0.24
C ILE A 35 -0.78 14.34 0.35
N ASN A 36 -0.02 15.13 -0.43
CA ASN A 36 1.19 15.79 0.05
C ASN A 36 0.95 16.76 1.21
N SER A 37 -0.20 17.46 1.23
CA SER A 37 -0.57 18.40 2.30
C SER A 37 -0.98 17.70 3.59
N GLN A 38 -1.51 16.48 3.47
CA GLN A 38 -1.87 15.66 4.63
C GLN A 38 -0.63 14.96 5.22
N TYR A 39 0.43 14.74 4.41
CA TYR A 39 1.54 13.87 4.77
C TYR A 39 2.90 14.50 4.41
N HIS A 40 3.44 15.33 5.32
CA HIS A 40 4.66 16.12 5.10
C HIS A 40 6.00 15.40 5.39
N ASP A 41 5.98 14.23 6.04
CA ASP A 41 7.16 13.71 6.74
C ASP A 41 7.95 12.59 6.02
N TYR A 42 7.59 12.18 4.79
CA TYR A 42 8.18 10.95 4.21
C TYR A 42 8.58 11.03 2.74
N ASN A 43 7.69 11.47 1.86
CA ASN A 43 7.94 11.51 0.42
C ASN A 43 6.97 12.50 -0.24
N LYS A 44 7.48 13.45 -1.02
CA LYS A 44 6.65 14.34 -1.82
C LYS A 44 6.31 13.69 -3.15
N LEU A 45 5.03 13.39 -3.36
CA LEU A 45 4.55 12.83 -4.62
C LEU A 45 4.45 13.90 -5.71
N HIS A 46 4.65 13.48 -6.95
CA HIS A 46 4.38 14.31 -8.12
C HIS A 46 4.02 13.43 -9.32
N LEU A 47 3.33 14.03 -10.29
CA LEU A 47 2.93 13.36 -11.52
C LEU A 47 3.88 13.74 -12.65
N ALA A 48 4.48 12.74 -13.28
CA ALA A 48 5.11 12.90 -14.58
C ALA A 48 4.10 12.52 -15.68
N VAL A 49 4.12 13.27 -16.77
CA VAL A 49 3.28 13.01 -17.95
C VAL A 49 4.18 12.58 -19.09
N ASP A 50 3.79 11.54 -19.80
CA ASP A 50 4.56 11.03 -20.92
C ASP A 50 4.50 12.01 -22.12
N LYS A 51 5.30 11.73 -23.16
CA LYS A 51 5.37 12.59 -24.35
C LYS A 51 4.04 12.68 -25.10
N THR A 52 3.12 11.74 -24.90
CA THR A 52 1.83 11.70 -25.59
C THR A 52 0.71 12.39 -24.81
N GLY A 53 0.93 12.71 -23.53
CA GLY A 53 -0.11 13.24 -22.65
C GLY A 53 -1.15 12.21 -22.20
N GLN A 54 -0.98 10.93 -22.56
CA GLN A 54 -1.97 9.88 -22.31
C GLN A 54 -1.60 9.00 -21.12
N LEU A 55 -0.32 8.94 -20.79
CA LEU A 55 0.19 8.15 -19.68
C LEU A 55 0.81 9.05 -18.63
N LEU A 56 0.62 8.64 -17.39
CA LEU A 56 1.12 9.33 -16.22
C LEU A 56 1.91 8.35 -15.36
N GLN A 57 2.95 8.84 -14.73
CA GLN A 57 3.73 8.11 -13.75
C GLN A 57 3.68 8.88 -12.43
N ILE A 58 3.47 8.17 -11.33
CA ILE A 58 3.59 8.76 -9.99
C ILE A 58 5.03 8.59 -9.56
N ASN A 59 5.67 9.70 -9.23
CA ASN A 59 7.04 9.75 -8.71
C ASN A 59 7.02 10.23 -7.27
N PHE A 60 8.14 10.06 -6.58
CA PHE A 60 8.38 10.58 -5.25
C PHE A 60 9.73 11.30 -5.17
N THR A 61 9.82 12.24 -4.24
CA THR A 61 11.08 12.82 -3.75
C THR A 61 11.15 12.58 -2.25
N ASN A 62 12.25 12.00 -1.76
CA ASN A 62 12.45 11.77 -0.32
C ASN A 62 13.15 12.96 0.36
N ASP A 63 13.38 12.86 1.68
CA ASP A 63 14.05 13.90 2.49
C ASP A 63 15.52 14.13 2.12
N GLU A 64 16.14 13.16 1.44
CA GLU A 64 17.50 13.27 0.89
C GLU A 64 17.50 13.85 -0.54
N GLU A 65 16.35 14.39 -0.99
CA GLU A 65 16.11 14.95 -2.32
C GLU A 65 16.31 13.96 -3.48
N VAL A 66 16.26 12.65 -3.19
CA VAL A 66 16.34 11.60 -4.21
C VAL A 66 14.97 11.40 -4.84
N GLU A 67 14.93 11.53 -6.17
CA GLU A 67 13.73 11.30 -6.98
C GLU A 67 13.68 9.88 -7.54
N GLY A 68 12.49 9.28 -7.58
CA GLY A 68 12.29 7.99 -8.24
C GLY A 68 10.84 7.70 -8.61
N PRO A 69 10.63 6.77 -9.56
CA PRO A 69 9.29 6.33 -9.93
C PRO A 69 8.69 5.43 -8.85
N LEU A 70 7.45 5.73 -8.46
CA LEU A 70 6.64 4.92 -7.55
C LEU A 70 5.77 3.91 -8.31
N THR A 71 5.45 4.22 -9.57
CA THR A 71 4.70 3.36 -10.50
C THR A 71 5.40 3.25 -11.85
N ASP A 72 4.99 2.30 -12.68
CA ASP A 72 5.21 2.38 -14.12
C ASP A 72 4.30 3.47 -14.73
N TRP A 73 4.35 3.65 -16.06
CA TRP A 73 3.43 4.52 -16.81
C TRP A 73 2.02 3.90 -16.83
N LEU A 74 1.03 4.67 -16.39
CA LEU A 74 -0.36 4.26 -16.20
C LEU A 74 -1.31 5.23 -16.92
N ASN A 75 -2.50 4.76 -17.28
CA ASN A 75 -3.55 5.67 -17.74
C ASN A 75 -4.22 6.42 -16.57
N MET A 76 -5.01 7.45 -16.86
CA MET A 76 -5.63 8.31 -15.84
C MET A 76 -6.55 7.56 -14.86
N GLU A 77 -7.32 6.56 -15.31
CA GLU A 77 -8.20 5.77 -14.43
C GLU A 77 -7.39 4.92 -13.44
N GLN A 78 -6.28 4.34 -13.92
CA GLN A 78 -5.34 3.60 -13.09
C GLN A 78 -4.64 4.50 -12.06
N VAL A 79 -4.21 5.70 -12.45
CA VAL A 79 -3.61 6.68 -11.52
C VAL A 79 -4.63 7.13 -10.48
N GLY A 80 -5.86 7.45 -10.88
CA GLY A 80 -6.92 7.84 -9.96
C GLY A 80 -7.18 6.78 -8.89
N THR A 81 -7.25 5.50 -9.31
CA THR A 81 -7.40 4.33 -8.44
C THR A 81 -6.19 4.15 -7.52
N TYR A 82 -4.98 4.32 -8.04
CA TYR A 82 -3.76 4.22 -7.25
C TYR A 82 -3.76 5.28 -6.14
N LEU A 83 -3.98 6.55 -6.47
CA LEU A 83 -3.98 7.65 -5.51
C LEU A 83 -5.07 7.49 -4.44
N GLU A 84 -6.24 6.98 -4.81
CA GLU A 84 -7.31 6.65 -3.86
C GLU A 84 -6.88 5.57 -2.85
N ASN A 85 -6.22 4.52 -3.33
CA ASN A 85 -5.71 3.46 -2.48
C ASN A 85 -4.53 3.93 -1.64
N TYR A 86 -3.66 4.75 -2.23
CA TYR A 86 -2.51 5.37 -1.59
C TYR A 86 -2.98 6.27 -0.44
N GLN A 87 -3.90 7.20 -0.68
CA GLN A 87 -4.50 8.05 0.36
C GLN A 87 -5.11 7.23 1.51
N ARG A 88 -5.83 6.14 1.18
CA ARG A 88 -6.38 5.22 2.18
C ARG A 88 -5.33 4.42 2.98
N MET A 89 -4.07 4.38 2.52
CA MET A 89 -2.97 3.75 3.25
C MET A 89 -2.35 4.66 4.31
N PHE A 90 -2.62 5.96 4.34
CA PHE A 90 -2.05 6.89 5.33
C PHE A 90 -2.97 7.19 6.52
N CYS A 91 -4.15 6.57 6.59
CA CYS A 91 -4.96 6.49 7.82
C CYS A 91 -4.42 5.46 8.83
N LEU A 92 -3.25 4.88 8.56
CA LEU A 92 -2.62 3.87 9.40
C LEU A 92 -1.70 4.62 10.37
N ASP A 93 -2.06 4.69 11.65
CA ASP A 93 -1.19 5.28 12.66
C ASP A 93 -0.03 4.31 12.93
N PRO A 94 1.22 4.63 12.53
CA PRO A 94 2.35 3.74 12.72
C PRO A 94 2.71 3.53 14.20
N ASN A 95 2.15 4.32 15.11
CA ASN A 95 2.33 4.14 16.55
C ASN A 95 1.43 3.03 17.13
N HIS A 96 0.36 2.65 16.42
CA HIS A 96 -0.55 1.56 16.81
C HIS A 96 -0.15 0.24 16.14
N ILE A 97 1.05 -0.24 16.47
CA ILE A 97 1.61 -1.48 15.89
C ILE A 97 0.73 -2.72 16.13
N ASP A 98 -0.09 -2.71 17.18
CA ASP A 98 -1.06 -3.74 17.54
C ASP A 98 -2.26 -3.83 16.59
N HIS A 99 -2.47 -2.81 15.75
CA HIS A 99 -3.44 -2.90 14.66
C HIS A 99 -2.87 -3.68 13.48
N PHE A 100 -1.56 -3.66 13.26
CA PHE A 100 -0.92 -4.35 12.14
C PHE A 100 -0.53 -5.78 12.50
N PHE A 101 -0.08 -6.00 13.72
CA PHE A 101 0.55 -7.25 14.15
C PHE A 101 -0.20 -7.91 15.31
N ASP A 102 -0.20 -9.24 15.31
CA ASP A 102 -0.53 -10.01 16.49
C ASP A 102 0.68 -10.04 17.42
N ILE A 103 0.67 -9.19 18.45
CA ILE A 103 1.78 -9.04 19.39
C ILE A 103 1.84 -10.21 20.38
N SER A 104 0.75 -10.99 20.52
CA SER A 104 0.68 -12.07 21.53
C SER A 104 1.71 -13.19 21.29
N GLU A 105 2.13 -13.38 20.03
CA GLU A 105 3.14 -14.37 19.64
C GLU A 105 4.57 -13.79 19.63
N ALA A 106 4.76 -12.50 19.96
CA ALA A 106 6.06 -11.84 19.85
C ALA A 106 7.00 -12.20 21.00
N THR A 107 8.26 -12.52 20.67
CA THR A 107 9.33 -12.66 21.67
C THR A 107 9.74 -11.30 22.23
N ALA A 108 9.77 -10.27 21.38
CA ALA A 108 10.12 -8.90 21.74
C ALA A 108 9.56 -7.89 20.74
N ILE A 109 9.62 -6.60 21.09
CA ILE A 109 9.44 -5.48 20.17
C ILE A 109 10.77 -4.74 20.10
N LEU A 110 11.36 -4.67 18.91
CA LEU A 110 12.69 -4.08 18.71
C LEU A 110 12.61 -2.85 17.81
N PRO A 111 13.54 -1.88 17.95
CA PRO A 111 13.71 -0.83 16.96
C PRO A 111 13.89 -1.43 15.57
N ILE A 112 13.20 -0.88 14.58
CA ILE A 112 13.22 -1.40 13.21
C ILE A 112 14.63 -1.34 12.61
N ASP A 113 15.46 -0.38 13.04
CA ASP A 113 16.83 -0.24 12.55
C ASP A 113 17.80 -1.30 13.10
N TRP A 114 17.36 -2.13 14.06
CA TRP A 114 18.12 -3.29 14.52
C TRP A 114 17.89 -4.54 13.65
N LEU A 115 17.06 -4.43 12.61
CA LEU A 115 16.75 -5.53 11.72
C LEU A 115 17.37 -5.33 10.34
N ARG A 116 18.02 -6.37 9.85
CA ARG A 116 18.63 -6.43 8.52
C ARG A 116 17.80 -7.32 7.60
N PRO A 117 17.20 -6.78 6.53
CA PRO A 117 16.53 -7.60 5.55
C PRO A 117 17.56 -8.46 4.78
N THR A 118 17.30 -9.75 4.66
CA THR A 118 18.14 -10.68 3.88
C THR A 118 17.68 -10.77 2.42
N ARG A 119 16.48 -10.27 2.09
CA ARG A 119 15.89 -10.33 0.75
C ARG A 119 15.06 -9.08 0.44
N LYS A 120 15.10 -8.61 -0.80
CA LYS A 120 14.25 -7.53 -1.30
C LYS A 120 13.53 -7.98 -2.58
N ARG A 121 12.20 -8.04 -2.55
CA ARG A 121 11.36 -8.43 -3.70
C ARG A 121 10.27 -7.37 -3.93
N PRO A 122 10.36 -6.54 -4.99
CA PRO A 122 9.42 -5.44 -5.23
C PRO A 122 7.94 -5.84 -5.16
N LYS A 123 7.56 -6.92 -5.86
CA LYS A 123 6.19 -7.47 -5.82
C LYS A 123 5.76 -7.90 -4.41
N GLY A 124 6.68 -8.42 -3.61
CA GLY A 124 6.42 -8.80 -2.23
C GLY A 124 6.13 -7.60 -1.33
N ILE A 125 6.84 -6.50 -1.52
CA ILE A 125 6.68 -5.24 -0.77
C ILE A 125 5.32 -4.62 -1.07
N ALA A 126 4.95 -4.52 -2.35
CA ALA A 126 3.65 -4.01 -2.77
C ALA A 126 2.49 -4.81 -2.14
N ASN A 127 2.58 -6.15 -2.15
CA ASN A 127 1.59 -7.01 -1.49
C ASN A 127 1.60 -6.83 0.04
N ALA A 128 2.77 -6.65 0.65
CA ALA A 128 2.87 -6.50 2.09
C ALA A 128 2.18 -5.25 2.60
N LEU A 129 2.28 -4.13 1.87
CA LEU A 129 1.55 -2.89 2.16
C LEU A 129 0.03 -3.12 2.14
N ILE A 130 -0.48 -3.82 1.12
CA ILE A 130 -1.92 -4.15 1.00
C ILE A 130 -2.38 -4.98 2.22
N TYR A 131 -1.63 -6.03 2.56
CA TYR A 131 -1.99 -6.90 3.69
C TYR A 131 -1.85 -6.19 5.04
N MET A 132 -0.86 -5.32 5.22
CA MET A 132 -0.72 -4.51 6.44
C MET A 132 -1.92 -3.59 6.64
N ARG A 133 -2.42 -2.98 5.56
CA ARG A 133 -3.65 -2.18 5.61
C ARG A 133 -4.87 -3.04 5.94
N GLN A 134 -5.05 -4.17 5.28
CA GLN A 134 -6.18 -5.06 5.54
C GLN A 134 -6.18 -5.57 6.99
N ALA A 135 -5.00 -5.86 7.55
CA ALA A 135 -4.82 -6.23 8.95
C ALA A 135 -5.23 -5.08 9.89
N TYR A 136 -4.72 -3.87 9.65
CA TYR A 136 -5.06 -2.67 10.43
C TYR A 136 -6.57 -2.38 10.45
N GLN A 137 -7.23 -2.60 9.32
CA GLN A 137 -8.68 -2.40 9.17
C GLN A 137 -9.51 -3.56 9.73
N GLY A 138 -8.89 -4.63 10.21
CA GLY A 138 -9.58 -5.84 10.68
C GLY A 138 -10.26 -6.66 9.57
N ILE A 139 -9.89 -6.45 8.31
CA ILE A 139 -10.43 -7.18 7.15
C ILE A 139 -9.83 -8.60 7.08
N ILE A 140 -8.55 -8.71 7.40
CA ILE A 140 -7.84 -9.99 7.54
C ILE A 140 -7.24 -10.09 8.96
N PRO A 141 -6.87 -11.29 9.42
CA PRO A 141 -6.14 -11.43 10.67
C PRO A 141 -4.88 -10.55 10.70
N ARG A 142 -4.54 -10.06 11.89
CA ARG A 142 -3.31 -9.31 12.11
C ARG A 142 -2.10 -10.13 11.70
N ARG A 143 -1.05 -9.45 11.26
CA ARG A 143 0.14 -10.11 10.74
C ARG A 143 0.93 -10.75 11.88
N LYS A 144 1.57 -11.89 11.62
CA LYS A 144 2.53 -12.46 12.56
C LYS A 144 3.73 -11.54 12.78
N PRO A 145 4.37 -11.58 13.96
CA PRO A 145 5.67 -10.95 14.18
C PRO A 145 6.71 -11.39 13.15
N ILE A 146 7.73 -10.55 12.92
CA ILE A 146 8.80 -10.84 11.97
C ILE A 146 9.74 -11.91 12.55
N SER A 147 10.01 -12.97 11.79
CA SER A 147 10.94 -14.01 12.23
C SER A 147 12.38 -13.60 11.96
N VAL A 148 13.20 -13.62 13.01
CA VAL A 148 14.59 -13.18 12.96
C VAL A 148 15.52 -14.19 13.61
N ARG A 149 16.82 -14.08 13.28
CA ARG A 149 17.92 -14.71 14.02
C ARG A 149 18.97 -13.68 14.38
N LEU A 150 19.82 -14.01 15.33
CA LEU A 150 21.01 -13.22 15.61
C LEU A 150 21.89 -13.11 14.36
N ASN A 151 22.40 -11.91 14.10
CA ASN A 151 23.41 -11.71 13.08
C ASN A 151 24.72 -12.39 13.53
N ARG A 152 25.39 -13.09 12.60
CA ARG A 152 26.62 -13.83 12.87
C ARG A 152 27.85 -12.94 13.05
N THR A 153 27.82 -11.71 12.55
CA THR A 153 28.99 -10.83 12.44
C THR A 153 28.87 -9.53 13.22
N GLU A 154 27.66 -9.02 13.43
CA GLU A 154 27.42 -7.75 14.10
C GLU A 154 26.59 -7.98 15.37
N ILE A 155 27.11 -7.52 16.50
CA ILE A 155 26.42 -7.55 17.79
C ILE A 155 25.22 -6.59 17.70
N ASP A 156 24.10 -6.94 18.34
CA ASP A 156 22.85 -6.17 18.39
C ASP A 156 22.11 -5.99 17.06
N LEU A 157 22.51 -6.70 16.01
CA LEU A 157 21.78 -6.75 14.74
C LEU A 157 21.12 -8.12 14.55
N PHE A 158 19.94 -8.13 13.94
CA PHE A 158 19.17 -9.34 13.65
C PHE A 158 18.93 -9.52 12.15
N ASP A 159 19.18 -10.71 11.63
CA ASP A 159 18.84 -11.07 10.25
C ASP A 159 17.37 -11.49 10.14
N ILE A 160 16.64 -10.88 9.22
CA ILE A 160 15.24 -11.26 8.94
C ILE A 160 15.21 -12.55 8.12
N ILE A 161 14.63 -13.61 8.70
CA ILE A 161 14.40 -14.90 8.05
C ILE A 161 13.10 -14.84 7.23
N ASP A 162 12.01 -14.38 7.85
CA ASP A 162 10.71 -14.21 7.21
C ASP A 162 10.07 -12.87 7.61
N GLY A 163 9.29 -12.28 6.70
CA GLY A 163 8.69 -10.96 6.89
C GLY A 163 9.50 -9.81 6.27
N ASN A 164 10.50 -10.09 5.43
CA ASN A 164 11.31 -9.07 4.74
C ASN A 164 10.46 -7.98 4.04
N SER A 165 9.42 -8.37 3.30
CA SER A 165 8.54 -7.40 2.64
C SER A 165 7.73 -6.57 3.63
N THR A 166 7.30 -7.19 4.73
CA THR A 166 6.56 -6.53 5.82
C THR A 166 7.44 -5.52 6.53
N TYR A 167 8.70 -5.87 6.80
CA TYR A 167 9.71 -4.95 7.35
C TYR A 167 9.86 -3.70 6.48
N ILE A 168 10.07 -3.89 5.16
CA ILE A 168 10.25 -2.77 4.25
C ILE A 168 9.00 -1.90 4.20
N ALA A 169 7.82 -2.52 4.11
CA ALA A 169 6.54 -1.81 4.14
C ALA A 169 6.34 -1.04 5.46
N ALA A 170 6.64 -1.65 6.60
CA ALA A 170 6.57 -1.03 7.91
C ALA A 170 7.50 0.19 8.02
N LYS A 171 8.74 0.06 7.54
CA LYS A 171 9.69 1.17 7.50
C LYS A 171 9.21 2.31 6.60
N GLN A 172 8.61 1.99 5.45
CA GLN A 172 8.06 2.98 4.51
C GLN A 172 6.89 3.77 5.09
N ILE A 173 6.07 3.18 5.96
CA ILE A 173 4.94 3.86 6.62
C ILE A 173 5.30 4.47 7.97
N GLY A 174 6.60 4.49 8.34
CA GLY A 174 7.09 5.18 9.53
C GLY A 174 7.04 4.38 10.84
N ILE A 175 6.78 3.07 10.81
CA ILE A 175 6.85 2.23 12.02
C ILE A 175 8.28 2.23 12.57
N LYS A 176 8.44 2.63 13.84
CA LYS A 176 9.75 2.76 14.50
C LYS A 176 10.21 1.49 15.20
N SER A 177 9.27 0.68 15.66
CA SER A 177 9.56 -0.58 16.36
C SER A 177 8.57 -1.66 15.93
N ILE A 178 9.04 -2.90 15.80
CA ILE A 178 8.24 -3.99 15.23
C ILE A 178 8.32 -5.25 16.10
N PRO A 179 7.22 -6.00 16.28
CA PRO A 179 7.28 -7.26 17.00
C PRO A 179 8.05 -8.31 16.20
N ILE A 180 8.89 -9.06 16.89
CA ILE A 180 9.71 -10.11 16.33
C ILE A 180 9.49 -11.45 17.04
N ILE A 181 9.81 -12.53 16.35
CA ILE A 181 10.00 -13.87 16.92
C ILE A 181 11.45 -14.26 16.69
N LEU A 182 12.15 -14.61 17.77
CA LEU A 182 13.48 -15.22 17.67
C LEU A 182 13.33 -16.67 17.22
N SER A 183 13.91 -16.99 16.06
CA SER A 183 14.06 -18.38 15.63
C SER A 183 15.26 -18.99 16.33
N GLU A 184 15.11 -20.20 16.87
CA GLU A 184 16.24 -20.94 17.42
C GLU A 184 17.27 -21.20 16.31
N CYS A 185 18.54 -21.06 16.64
CA CYS A 185 19.63 -21.43 15.74
C CYS A 185 19.75 -22.96 15.73
N ASP A 186 19.41 -23.59 14.60
CA ASP A 186 19.90 -24.93 14.26
C ASP A 186 21.44 -24.92 14.07
#